data_AF-A0A9E2FAY9-F1
#
_entry.id   AF-A0A9E2FAY9-F1
#
_cell.length_a   1.000
_cell.length_b   1.000
_cell.length_c   1.000
_cell.angle_alpha   90.00
_cell.angle_beta   90.00
_cell.angle_gamma   90.00
#
_symmetry.space_group_name_H-M   'P 1'
#
loop_
_entity.id
_entity.type
_entity.pdbx_description
1 polymer ?
#
loop_
_entity_poly.entity_id
_entity_poly.type
_entity_poly.pdbx_seq_one_letter_code
_entity_poly.pdbx_strand_id
1 'polypeptide(L)'
;MSTRIAITEYLSIDLESERWLCRVCDRDIAPARDNYKRGLLVYDRDPRDIHDPKLDPSRYEYTYAPDPAWCRIVEFYCPCCGTLMENEYLPPGHPLTHDIELDIDSLKARHLGNANGKGA
;
A
#
# COMPACT_ATOMS: atom_id res chain seq x y z
N MET A 1 -6.05 1.21 -25.37
CA MET A 1 -7.08 0.71 -24.43
C MET A 1 -6.40 0.56 -23.08
N SER A 2 -7.11 0.66 -21.95
CA SER A 2 -6.51 0.47 -20.62
C SER A 2 -6.71 -0.98 -20.20
N THR A 3 -5.64 -1.67 -19.79
CA THR A 3 -5.71 -3.07 -19.32
C THR A 3 -5.33 -3.08 -17.84
N ARG A 4 -6.35 -2.97 -16.99
CA ARG A 4 -6.18 -2.90 -15.52
C ARG A 4 -6.27 -4.26 -14.87
N ILE A 5 -5.31 -4.56 -13.99
CA ILE A 5 -5.29 -5.78 -13.18
C ILE A 5 -5.31 -5.41 -11.70
N ALA A 6 -6.19 -6.08 -10.95
CA ALA A 6 -6.22 -6.01 -9.50
C ALA A 6 -4.96 -6.66 -8.91
N ILE A 7 -4.18 -5.93 -8.12
CA ILE A 7 -3.01 -6.49 -7.41
C ILE A 7 -3.32 -6.67 -5.94
N THR A 8 -3.93 -5.66 -5.31
CA THR A 8 -4.50 -5.75 -3.95
C THR A 8 -5.96 -5.29 -3.97
N GLU A 9 -6.59 -5.24 -2.81
CA GLU A 9 -7.96 -4.72 -2.66
C GLU A 9 -8.08 -3.28 -3.21
N TYR A 10 -7.10 -2.41 -2.93
CA TYR A 10 -7.16 -0.99 -3.28
C TYR A 10 -6.16 -0.56 -4.37
N LEU A 11 -5.20 -1.42 -4.74
CA LEU A 11 -4.17 -1.12 -5.74
C LEU A 11 -4.37 -1.96 -7.01
N SER A 12 -4.32 -1.30 -8.17
CA SER A 12 -4.30 -1.94 -9.49
C SER A 12 -3.16 -1.41 -10.33
N ILE A 13 -2.73 -2.21 -11.31
CA ILE A 13 -1.78 -1.80 -12.34
C ILE A 13 -2.50 -1.64 -13.67
N ASP A 14 -2.25 -0.54 -14.39
CA ASP A 14 -2.53 -0.45 -15.83
C ASP A 14 -1.29 -0.92 -16.59
N LEU A 15 -1.40 -2.06 -17.27
CA LEU A 15 -0.29 -2.68 -18.00
C LEU A 15 0.12 -1.93 -19.26
N GLU A 16 -0.74 -1.06 -19.78
CA GLU A 16 -0.47 -0.33 -21.02
C GLU A 16 0.35 0.93 -20.72
N SER A 17 -0.04 1.68 -19.69
CA SER A 17 0.71 2.86 -19.22
C SER A 17 1.78 2.58 -18.19
N GLU A 18 1.82 1.35 -17.64
CA GLU A 18 2.69 0.95 -16.52
C GLU A 18 2.56 1.88 -15.31
N ARG A 19 1.31 2.07 -14.87
CA ARG A 19 0.96 2.95 -13.75
C ARG A 19 0.23 2.20 -12.65
N TRP A 20 0.57 2.52 -11.40
CA TRP A 20 -0.20 2.17 -10.23
C TRP A 20 -1.43 3.08 -10.12
N LEU A 21 -2.61 2.49 -9.97
CA LEU A 21 -3.89 3.19 -9.86
C LEU A 21 -4.65 2.76 -8.60
N CYS A 22 -5.27 3.72 -7.93
CA CYS A 22 -6.23 3.43 -6.86
C CYS A 22 -7.49 2.80 -7.46
N ARG A 23 -7.92 1.64 -6.93
CA ARG A 23 -9.12 0.91 -7.38
C ARG A 23 -10.44 1.57 -6.99
N VAL A 24 -10.42 2.49 -6.03
CA VAL A 24 -11.64 3.15 -5.52
C VAL A 24 -11.97 4.39 -6.35
N CYS A 25 -10.98 5.22 -6.68
CA CYS A 25 -11.19 6.50 -7.33
C CYS A 25 -10.40 6.69 -8.63
N ASP A 26 -9.73 5.65 -9.13
CA ASP A 26 -8.91 5.66 -10.33
C ASP A 26 -7.73 6.65 -10.34
N ARG A 27 -7.39 7.21 -9.18
CA ARG A 27 -6.27 8.13 -9.05
C ARG A 27 -4.98 7.42 -9.47
N ASP A 28 -4.26 8.04 -10.40
CA ASP A 28 -2.89 7.68 -10.71
C ASP A 28 -1.98 7.98 -9.52
N ILE A 29 -1.31 6.93 -9.03
CA ILE A 29 -0.49 6.92 -7.82
C ILE A 29 0.98 7.11 -8.19
N ALA A 30 1.55 6.21 -8.99
CA ALA A 30 3.00 6.15 -9.23
C ALA A 30 3.35 5.30 -10.47
N PRO A 31 4.57 5.39 -11.01
CA PRO A 31 5.07 4.44 -12.00
C PRO A 31 5.05 3.01 -11.43
N ALA A 32 4.62 2.03 -12.23
CA ALA A 32 4.47 0.65 -11.77
C ALA A 32 5.80 -0.08 -11.50
N ARG A 33 6.90 0.42 -12.09
CA ARG A 33 8.27 -0.11 -11.89
C ARG A 33 8.93 0.40 -10.60
N ASP A 34 8.28 1.31 -9.90
CA ASP A 34 8.73 1.83 -8.60
C ASP A 34 7.74 1.42 -7.49
N ASN A 35 8.17 1.62 -6.24
CA ASN A 35 7.33 1.43 -5.07
C ASN A 35 6.11 2.36 -5.10
N TYR A 36 4.90 1.78 -5.14
CA TYR A 36 3.63 2.51 -5.18
C TYR A 36 3.46 3.46 -3.99
N LYS A 37 4.06 3.15 -2.83
CA LYS A 37 3.97 3.96 -1.61
C LYS A 37 4.52 5.38 -1.79
N ARG A 38 5.41 5.59 -2.78
CA ARG A 38 5.95 6.92 -3.13
C ARG A 38 4.90 7.89 -3.66
N GLY A 39 3.77 7.38 -4.15
CA GLY A 39 2.65 8.17 -4.65
C GLY A 39 1.53 8.41 -3.64
N LEU A 40 1.70 7.93 -2.40
CA LEU A 40 0.67 7.98 -1.36
C LEU A 40 0.98 9.04 -0.31
N LEU A 41 -0.06 9.46 0.42
CA LEU A 41 0.11 10.25 1.64
C LEU A 41 0.48 9.30 2.78
N VAL A 42 1.43 9.69 3.62
CA VAL A 42 1.92 8.87 4.72
C VAL A 42 1.55 9.52 6.04
N TYR A 43 1.03 8.73 6.98
CA TYR A 43 0.80 9.16 8.35
C TYR A 43 1.54 8.25 9.32
N ASP A 44 2.44 8.84 10.10
CA ASP A 44 3.14 8.19 11.21
C ASP A 44 2.26 8.24 12.46
N ARG A 45 1.43 7.21 12.66
CA ARG A 45 0.39 7.18 13.67
C ARG A 45 0.87 6.57 14.98
N ASP A 46 0.40 7.15 16.10
CA ASP A 46 0.66 6.60 17.42
C ASP A 46 -0.15 5.31 17.61
N PRO A 47 0.49 4.18 17.98
CA PRO A 47 -0.22 2.92 18.17
C PRO A 47 -1.34 3.02 19.22
N ARG A 48 -1.23 3.95 20.18
CA ARG A 48 -2.25 4.17 21.22
C ARG A 48 -3.52 4.86 20.70
N ASP A 49 -3.49 5.43 19.50
CA ASP A 49 -4.68 5.97 18.82
C ASP A 49 -5.57 4.86 18.22
N ILE A 50 -5.06 3.64 18.15
CA ILE A 50 -5.75 2.46 17.59
C ILE A 50 -5.93 1.39 18.67
N HIS A 51 -4.87 1.10 19.43
CA HIS A 51 -4.85 0.08 20.47
C HIS A 51 -5.13 0.69 21.82
N ASP A 52 -6.26 0.30 22.42
CA ASP A 52 -6.61 0.69 23.79
C ASP A 52 -5.61 0.03 24.77
N PRO A 53 -4.93 0.82 25.64
CA PRO A 53 -3.95 0.30 26.58
C PRO A 53 -4.56 -0.65 27.63
N LYS A 54 -5.87 -0.61 27.90
CA LYS A 54 -6.62 -1.38 28.92
C LYS A 54 -6.18 -1.23 30.38
N LEU A 55 -4.92 -0.86 30.64
CA LEU A 55 -4.37 -0.50 31.93
C LEU A 55 -4.05 0.99 31.96
N ASP A 56 -4.13 1.59 33.15
CA ASP A 56 -3.79 3.00 33.36
C ASP A 56 -2.28 3.23 33.13
N PRO A 57 -1.88 3.95 32.06
CA PRO A 57 -0.47 4.17 31.74
C PRO A 57 0.29 5.00 32.78
N SER A 58 -0.41 5.71 33.67
CA SER A 58 0.22 6.42 34.78
C SER A 58 0.62 5.50 35.94
N ARG A 59 0.07 4.28 35.97
CA ARG A 59 0.27 3.28 37.03
C ARG A 59 1.08 2.07 36.59
N TYR A 60 1.04 1.74 35.30
CA TYR A 60 1.68 0.56 34.74
C TYR A 60 2.54 0.93 33.54
N GLU A 61 3.82 0.50 33.56
CA GLU A 61 4.76 0.70 32.46
C GLU A 61 4.34 -0.08 31.20
N TYR A 62 3.92 -1.33 31.37
CA TYR A 62 3.47 -2.19 30.27
C TYR A 62 1.95 -2.25 30.23
N THR A 63 1.40 -1.96 29.05
CA THR A 63 -0.04 -1.98 28.77
C THR A 63 -0.33 -2.87 27.57
N TYR A 64 -1.60 -2.96 27.16
CA TYR A 64 -2.01 -3.72 25.98
C TYR A 64 -1.88 -2.94 24.66
N ALA A 65 -1.37 -1.70 24.72
CA ALA A 65 -1.02 -0.92 23.54
C ALA A 65 0.51 -0.98 23.30
N PRO A 66 0.96 -1.07 22.03
CA PRO A 66 2.39 -0.97 21.71
C PRO A 66 3.01 0.35 22.17
N ASP A 67 4.28 0.31 22.61
CA ASP A 67 5.04 1.51 22.95
C ASP A 67 5.44 2.29 21.68
N PRO A 68 5.04 3.58 21.55
CA PRO A 68 5.36 4.41 20.38
C PRO A 68 6.87 4.64 20.15
N ALA A 69 7.71 4.47 21.17
CA ALA A 69 9.17 4.56 21.02
C ALA A 69 9.75 3.29 20.37
N TRP A 70 9.01 2.18 20.38
CA TRP A 70 9.44 0.89 19.83
C TRP A 70 8.79 0.60 18.49
N CYS A 71 7.55 1.06 18.29
CA CYS A 71 6.77 0.78 17.10
C CYS A 71 5.87 1.97 16.75
N ARG A 72 5.84 2.29 15.47
CA ARG A 72 4.92 3.24 14.84
C ARG A 72 4.03 2.50 13.86
N ILE A 73 2.80 2.97 13.69
CA ILE A 73 1.90 2.47 12.64
C ILE A 73 1.98 3.47 11.49
N VAL A 74 2.65 3.08 10.42
CA VAL A 74 2.80 3.90 9.21
C VAL A 74 1.64 3.57 8.29
N GLU A 75 0.74 4.52 8.10
CA GLU A 75 -0.46 4.37 7.27
C GLU A 75 -0.28 5.07 5.92
N PHE A 76 -0.66 4.41 4.83
CA PHE A 76 -0.52 4.92 3.46
C PHE A 76 -1.89 5.14 2.82
N TYR A 77 -2.16 6.38 2.44
CA TYR A 77 -3.47 6.82 1.96
C TYR A 77 -3.44 7.26 0.50
N CYS A 78 -4.51 6.95 -0.23
CA CYS A 78 -4.74 7.54 -1.55
C CYS A 78 -4.86 9.07 -1.43
N PRO A 79 -4.07 9.85 -2.20
CA PRO A 79 -4.08 11.31 -2.11
C PRO A 79 -5.36 11.98 -2.65
N CYS A 80 -6.27 11.20 -3.24
CA CYS A 80 -7.53 11.70 -3.81
C CYS A 80 -8.72 11.39 -2.90
N CYS A 81 -8.97 10.11 -2.61
CA CYS A 81 -10.16 9.69 -1.87
C CYS A 81 -9.90 9.36 -0.39
N GLY A 82 -8.64 9.37 0.07
CA GLY A 82 -8.30 9.08 1.46
C GLY A 82 -8.42 7.61 1.87
N THR A 83 -8.62 6.68 0.93
CA THR A 83 -8.61 5.23 1.23
C THR A 83 -7.27 4.83 1.83
N LEU A 84 -7.29 4.14 2.98
CA LEU A 84 -6.12 3.48 3.57
C LEU A 84 -5.74 2.29 2.68
N MET A 85 -4.69 2.45 1.88
CA MET A 85 -4.25 1.47 0.89
C MET A 85 -3.34 0.40 1.49
N GLU A 86 -2.53 0.76 2.48
CA GLU A 86 -1.62 -0.14 3.20
C GLU A 86 -1.29 0.43 4.59
N ASN A 87 -0.87 -0.42 5.53
CA ASN A 87 -0.22 0.00 6.77
C ASN A 87 0.95 -0.92 7.16
N GLU A 88 1.94 -0.36 7.84
CA GLU A 88 3.11 -1.10 8.35
C GLU A 88 3.37 -0.78 9.82
N TYR A 89 3.76 -1.79 10.60
CA TYR A 89 4.23 -1.62 11.97
C TYR A 89 5.75 -1.62 11.96
N LEU A 90 6.37 -0.46 12.14
CA LEU A 90 7.81 -0.28 11.99
C LEU A 90 8.43 0.40 13.20
N PRO A 91 9.65 0.03 13.61
CA PRO A 91 10.41 0.85 14.55
C PRO A 91 10.66 2.26 14.02
N PRO A 92 10.70 3.30 14.88
CA PRO A 92 11.05 4.65 14.46
C PRO A 92 12.38 4.69 13.68
N GLY A 93 12.37 5.28 12.48
CA GLY A 93 13.54 5.39 11.61
C GLY A 93 13.85 4.17 10.75
N HIS A 94 13.11 3.06 10.89
CA HIS A 94 13.23 1.92 9.98
C HIS A 94 12.81 2.34 8.55
N PRO A 95 13.52 1.89 7.49
CA PRO A 95 13.12 2.16 6.12
C PRO A 95 11.74 1.57 5.80
N LEU A 96 10.95 2.27 4.99
CA LEU A 96 9.67 1.77 4.52
C LEU A 96 9.89 0.57 3.58
N THR A 97 9.07 -0.48 3.74
CA THR A 97 9.24 -1.72 2.98
C THR A 97 8.83 -1.56 1.51
N HIS A 98 9.68 -2.01 0.59
CA HIS A 98 9.26 -2.27 -0.80
C HIS A 98 8.72 -3.70 -0.89
N ASP A 99 7.40 -3.80 -0.81
CA ASP A 99 6.64 -5.05 -0.64
C ASP A 99 6.17 -5.68 -1.96
N ILE A 100 6.01 -4.88 -3.02
CA ILE A 100 5.51 -5.35 -4.31
C ILE A 100 6.49 -5.00 -5.43
N GLU A 101 7.15 -6.03 -5.97
CA GLU A 101 7.99 -5.95 -7.17
C GLU A 101 7.47 -6.97 -8.19
N LEU A 102 6.78 -6.49 -9.23
CA LEU A 102 6.19 -7.34 -10.26
C LEU A 102 7.10 -7.46 -11.48
N ASP A 103 7.15 -8.66 -12.07
CA ASP A 103 7.61 -8.83 -13.46
C ASP A 103 6.53 -8.32 -14.42
N ILE A 104 6.57 -7.02 -14.71
CA ILE A 104 5.58 -6.34 -15.55
C ILE A 104 5.65 -6.84 -16.99
N ASP A 105 6.83 -7.18 -17.50
CA ASP A 105 6.99 -7.63 -18.88
C ASP A 105 6.34 -9.00 -19.08
N SER A 106 6.50 -9.92 -18.11
CA SER A 106 5.79 -11.20 -18.06
C SER A 106 4.26 -11.01 -17.92
N LEU A 107 3.81 -10.07 -17.08
CA LEU A 107 2.38 -9.74 -16.96
C LEU A 107 1.80 -9.21 -18.28
N LYS A 108 2.52 -8.34 -19.00
CA LYS A 108 2.12 -7.82 -20.31
C LYS A 108 2.05 -8.95 -21.33
N ALA A 109 3.06 -9.83 -21.39
CA ALA A 109 3.04 -10.98 -22.29
C ALA A 109 1.80 -11.87 -22.08
N ARG A 110 1.43 -12.14 -20.81
CA ARG A 110 0.27 -12.98 -20.47
C ARG A 110 -1.09 -12.33 -20.79
N HIS A 111 -1.24 -11.02 -20.57
CA HIS A 111 -2.56 -10.37 -20.64
C HIS A 111 -2.79 -9.59 -21.93
N LEU A 112 -1.74 -8.98 -22.51
CA LEU A 112 -1.83 -8.25 -23.78
C LEU A 112 -1.57 -9.19 -24.97
N GLY A 113 -0.70 -10.19 -24.83
CA GLY A 113 -0.39 -11.16 -25.89
C GLY A 113 -1.60 -12.01 -26.29
N ASN A 114 -2.48 -12.32 -25.35
CA ASN A 114 -3.70 -13.10 -25.60
C ASN A 114 -4.86 -12.27 -26.17
N ALA A 115 -4.82 -10.93 -26.11
CA ALA A 115 -5.88 -10.08 -26.66
C ALA A 115 -5.93 -10.09 -28.21
N ASN A 116 -4.84 -10.51 -28.86
CA ASN A 116 -4.73 -10.61 -30.32
C ASN A 116 -4.86 -12.05 -30.86
N GLY A 117 -5.07 -13.06 -29.99
CA GLY A 117 -5.14 -14.46 -30.37
C GLY A 117 -6.51 -15.07 -30.09
N LYS A 118 -7.39 -15.11 -31.09
CA LYS A 118 -8.46 -16.13 -31.12
C LYS A 118 -7.78 -17.51 -31.16
N GLY A 119 -8.09 -18.36 -30.18
CA GLY A 119 -8.04 -19.82 -30.30
C GLY A 119 -6.77 -20.51 -29.80
N ALA A 120 -6.92 -21.24 -28.71
CA ALA A 120 -6.70 -22.68 -28.66
C ALA A 120 -7.73 -23.28 -27.68
#